data_AF-A0A915MBK1-F1
#
_entry.id   AF-A0A915MBK1-F1
#
_cell.length_a   1.000
_cell.length_b   1.000
_cell.length_c   1.000
_cell.angle_alpha   90.00
_cell.angle_beta   90.00
_cell.angle_gamma   90.00
#
_symmetry.space_group_name_H-M   'P 1'
#
loop_
_entity.id
_entity.type
_entity.pdbx_description
1 polymer ?
#
loop_
_entity_poly.entity_id
_entity_poly.type
_entity_poly.pdbx_seq_one_letter_code
_entity_poly.pdbx_strand_id
1 'polypeptide(L)'
;MKCGNGNMSHLAPDQWNMDEVLRCLHEASADKLRDSEWSPVMEFADFPWVPVIDGEFLVENIETSLKRGNFKKTQLLAGSNLFYCLSISGTVYLDKMLGDFLFTCNVNEFALAHSEHGADTYYYMFSHRASQQTWPEWMGVLHGYEINFIFGEPYNRKQFKYTKEEQELSSRFMRFWANFARTGDPNRNPDNSYISDWPPYNSKTMEYINLTIESDYIQKGAKRIGTGPRRKHCNFWKFIPKLISISADLGESFIKWKQQMDRWENDYMPEWEARKNLFLKNRKINLESF
;
A
#
# COMPACT_ATOMS: atom_id res chain seq x y z
N MET A 1 9.64 27.04 -0.53
CA MET A 1 11.07 27.41 -0.52
C MET A 1 11.71 26.91 -1.80
N LYS A 2 12.67 27.61 -2.40
CA LYS A 2 13.42 27.11 -3.56
C LYS A 2 14.90 27.13 -3.22
N CYS A 3 15.51 25.96 -3.09
CA CYS A 3 16.96 25.83 -3.01
C CYS A 3 17.47 25.44 -4.39
N GLY A 4 18.34 26.28 -4.95
CA GLY A 4 18.84 26.18 -6.30
C GLY A 4 18.63 27.45 -7.13
N ASN A 5 19.52 27.70 -8.08
CA ASN A 5 19.41 28.85 -8.99
C ASN A 5 18.22 28.68 -9.94
N GLY A 6 17.66 29.80 -10.43
CA GLY A 6 16.44 29.81 -11.26
C GLY A 6 16.46 28.94 -12.53
N ASN A 7 17.63 28.46 -12.95
CA ASN A 7 17.81 27.52 -14.06
C ASN A 7 17.77 26.03 -13.67
N MET A 8 17.83 25.68 -12.37
CA MET A 8 17.92 24.28 -11.92
C MET A 8 16.64 23.48 -12.18
N SER A 9 15.47 24.11 -12.21
CA SER A 9 14.20 23.46 -12.57
C SER A 9 14.13 23.00 -14.03
N HIS A 10 15.07 23.42 -14.88
CA HIS A 10 15.18 23.02 -16.28
C HIS A 10 16.33 22.03 -16.54
N LEU A 11 17.12 21.73 -15.51
CA LEU A 11 18.25 20.78 -15.58
C LEU A 11 17.81 19.42 -15.05
N ALA A 12 18.38 18.35 -15.60
CA ALA A 12 18.16 17.01 -15.10
C ALA A 12 18.74 16.88 -13.66
N PRO A 13 18.16 16.04 -12.78
CA PRO A 13 18.57 15.96 -11.37
C PRO A 13 20.05 15.61 -11.14
N ASP A 14 20.66 14.87 -12.07
CA ASP A 14 22.09 14.54 -12.08
C ASP A 14 23.01 15.73 -12.41
N GLN A 15 22.44 16.82 -12.91
CA GLN A 15 23.13 18.06 -13.24
C GLN A 15 22.99 19.12 -12.14
N TRP A 16 22.35 18.77 -11.02
CA TRP A 16 22.15 19.70 -9.91
C TRP A 16 23.42 19.84 -9.08
N ASN A 17 23.75 21.07 -8.71
CA ASN A 17 24.80 21.32 -7.72
C ASN A 17 24.26 21.00 -6.31
N MET A 18 24.43 19.75 -5.89
CA MET A 18 23.89 19.26 -4.62
C MET A 18 24.50 19.95 -3.39
N ASP A 19 25.75 20.41 -3.47
CA ASP A 19 26.40 21.14 -2.37
C ASP A 19 25.72 22.49 -2.12
N GLU A 20 25.35 23.19 -3.20
CA GLU A 20 24.63 24.47 -3.11
C GLU A 20 23.21 24.29 -2.56
N VAL A 21 22.52 23.24 -3.02
CA VAL A 21 21.18 22.87 -2.53
C VAL A 21 21.22 22.52 -1.04
N LEU A 22 22.17 21.67 -0.64
CA LEU A 22 22.31 21.21 0.74
C LEU A 22 22.65 22.37 1.69
N ARG A 23 23.57 23.27 1.29
CA ARG A 23 23.87 24.48 2.06
C ARG A 23 22.63 25.37 2.25
N CYS A 24 21.86 25.60 1.18
CA CYS A 24 20.62 26.36 1.26
C CYS A 24 19.58 25.72 2.20
N LEU A 25 19.47 24.39 2.20
CA LEU A 25 18.58 23.66 3.12
C LEU A 25 19.08 23.74 4.57
N HIS A 26 20.38 23.67 4.80
CA HIS A 26 20.98 23.83 6.14
C HIS A 26 20.83 25.24 6.71
N GLU A 27 20.88 26.28 5.87
CA GLU A 27 20.68 27.67 6.28
C GLU A 27 19.20 28.03 6.52
N ALA A 28 18.27 27.17 6.08
CA ALA A 28 16.84 27.36 6.26
C ALA A 28 16.42 27.19 7.72
N SER A 29 15.43 27.98 8.17
CA SER A 29 14.76 27.68 9.43
C SER A 29 13.91 26.40 9.30
N ALA A 30 13.77 25.67 10.40
CA ALA A 30 12.93 24.47 10.45
C ALA A 30 11.47 24.75 10.04
N ASP A 31 10.91 25.89 10.45
CA ASP A 31 9.55 26.31 10.05
C ASP A 31 9.43 26.45 8.53
N LYS A 32 10.45 27.03 7.88
CA LYS A 32 10.44 27.25 6.43
C LYS A 32 10.53 25.93 5.65
N LEU A 33 11.25 24.94 6.19
CA LEU A 33 11.32 23.60 5.63
C LEU A 33 9.96 22.89 5.76
N ARG A 34 9.37 22.85 6.96
CA ARG A 34 8.04 22.27 7.21
C ARG A 34 6.97 22.89 6.31
N ASP A 35 6.92 24.21 6.22
CA ASP A 35 5.89 24.91 5.44
C ASP A 35 6.03 24.68 3.93
N SER A 36 7.20 24.22 3.47
CA SER A 36 7.48 23.91 2.06
C SER A 36 7.49 22.40 1.75
N GLU A 37 7.36 21.55 2.77
CA GLU A 37 7.57 20.11 2.70
C GLU A 37 6.64 19.41 1.69
N TRP A 38 5.40 19.88 1.56
CA TRP A 38 4.39 19.30 0.67
C TRP A 38 4.47 19.80 -0.77
N SER A 39 5.38 20.72 -1.08
CA SER A 39 5.54 21.25 -2.44
C SER A 39 5.91 20.23 -3.53
N PRO A 40 6.67 19.14 -3.26
CA PRO A 40 7.04 18.15 -4.28
C PRO A 40 6.02 17.01 -4.43
N VAL A 41 5.04 16.90 -3.52
CA VAL A 41 4.08 15.79 -3.52
C VAL A 41 2.99 16.05 -4.56
N MET A 42 2.86 15.12 -5.50
CA MET A 42 1.85 15.18 -6.57
C MET A 42 0.78 14.09 -6.43
N GLU A 43 1.02 13.08 -5.59
CA GLU A 43 0.21 11.87 -5.49
C GLU A 43 -0.45 11.71 -4.11
N PHE A 44 -1.55 10.94 -4.09
CA PHE A 44 -2.31 10.68 -2.86
C PHE A 44 -1.58 9.64 -1.99
N ALA A 45 -1.48 9.92 -0.69
CA ALA A 45 -0.76 9.10 0.29
C ALA A 45 0.74 8.90 -0.03
N ASP A 46 1.31 9.80 -0.81
CA ASP A 46 2.74 9.93 -1.03
C ASP A 46 3.30 10.96 -0.03
N PHE A 47 4.33 10.55 0.72
CA PHE A 47 4.93 11.38 1.76
C PHE A 47 6.29 11.89 1.26
N PRO A 48 6.58 13.19 1.43
CA PRO A 48 7.72 13.82 0.75
C PRO A 48 9.08 13.30 1.21
N TRP A 49 9.18 12.88 2.47
CA TRP A 49 10.43 12.40 3.07
C TRP A 49 10.21 11.02 3.69
N VAL A 50 10.52 9.98 2.93
CA VAL A 50 10.40 8.57 3.32
C VAL A 50 11.74 7.85 3.21
N PRO A 51 11.90 6.66 3.82
CA PRO A 51 13.11 5.87 3.64
C PRO A 51 13.44 5.60 2.18
N VAL A 52 14.74 5.61 1.85
CA VAL A 52 15.28 5.33 0.51
C VAL A 52 16.22 4.12 0.56
N ILE A 53 16.33 3.39 -0.55
CA ILE A 53 17.35 2.36 -0.72
C ILE A 53 18.71 3.06 -0.84
N ASP A 54 19.49 3.03 0.24
CA ASP A 54 20.75 3.76 0.40
C ASP A 54 21.99 2.87 0.20
N GLY A 55 21.82 1.54 0.17
CA GLY A 55 22.94 0.60 0.08
C GLY A 55 23.64 0.33 1.41
N GLU A 56 23.21 0.97 2.51
CA GLU A 56 23.78 0.80 3.85
C GLU A 56 22.74 0.22 4.82
N PHE A 57 21.64 0.94 5.04
CA PHE A 57 20.53 0.49 5.87
C PHE A 57 19.57 -0.40 5.07
N LEU A 58 19.14 0.06 3.90
CA LEU A 58 18.36 -0.69 2.92
C LEU A 58 19.26 -1.03 1.73
N VAL A 59 19.80 -2.25 1.76
CA VAL A 59 20.80 -2.71 0.77
C VAL A 59 20.20 -3.23 -0.54
N GLU A 60 18.89 -3.57 -0.55
CA GLU A 60 18.19 -4.05 -1.73
C GLU A 60 16.69 -3.71 -1.65
N ASN A 61 15.96 -4.01 -2.72
CA ASN A 61 14.51 -3.82 -2.76
C ASN A 61 13.80 -4.77 -1.77
N ILE A 62 12.83 -4.23 -1.01
CA ILE A 62 12.09 -4.95 0.03
C ILE A 62 11.40 -6.21 -0.50
N GLU A 63 10.81 -6.18 -1.71
CA GLU A 63 10.20 -7.38 -2.30
C GLU A 63 11.22 -8.50 -2.52
N THR A 64 12.46 -8.13 -2.86
CA THR A 64 13.55 -9.07 -3.04
C THR A 64 13.98 -9.65 -1.70
N SER A 65 14.13 -8.80 -0.68
CA SER A 65 14.42 -9.25 0.69
C SER A 65 13.34 -10.19 1.23
N LEU A 66 12.05 -9.89 1.00
CA LEU A 66 10.94 -10.73 1.43
C LEU A 66 10.94 -12.08 0.71
N LYS A 67 11.17 -12.13 -0.60
CA LYS A 67 11.23 -13.37 -1.39
C LYS A 67 12.43 -14.26 -1.02
N ARG A 68 13.58 -13.67 -0.73
CA ARG A 68 14.82 -14.40 -0.37
C ARG A 68 14.89 -14.76 1.10
N GLY A 69 14.05 -14.14 1.93
CA GLY A 69 14.16 -14.27 3.36
C GLY A 69 15.29 -13.45 3.97
N ASN A 70 15.77 -12.39 3.31
CA ASN A 70 16.85 -11.53 3.82
C ASN A 70 16.32 -10.52 4.84
N PHE A 71 15.86 -11.02 5.98
CA PHE A 71 15.34 -10.25 7.12
C PHE A 71 15.48 -11.09 8.38
N LYS A 72 15.38 -10.43 9.55
CA LYS A 72 15.49 -11.10 10.85
C LYS A 72 14.43 -12.20 11.01
N LYS A 73 14.86 -13.42 11.29
CA LYS A 73 13.97 -14.56 11.59
C LYS A 73 13.55 -14.49 13.06
N THR A 74 12.34 -14.01 13.29
CA THR A 74 11.75 -13.84 14.62
C THR A 74 10.24 -13.94 14.52
N GLN A 75 9.58 -14.25 15.63
CA GLN A 75 8.13 -14.26 15.69
C GLN A 75 7.57 -12.88 15.30
N LEU A 76 6.42 -12.88 14.62
CA LEU A 76 5.77 -11.66 14.14
C LEU A 76 4.32 -11.60 14.60
N LEU A 77 3.93 -10.49 15.24
CA LEU A 77 2.54 -10.13 15.46
C LEU A 77 2.27 -8.87 14.63
N ALA A 78 1.35 -8.99 13.68
CA ALA A 78 0.96 -7.91 12.78
C ALA A 78 -0.56 -7.83 12.67
N GLY A 79 -1.08 -6.74 12.13
CA GLY A 79 -2.52 -6.62 11.94
C GLY A 79 -2.95 -5.38 11.19
N SER A 80 -4.26 -5.33 10.97
CA SER A 80 -4.94 -4.32 10.18
C SER A 80 -6.22 -3.87 10.87
N ASN A 81 -6.71 -2.68 10.50
CA ASN A 81 -8.04 -2.22 10.89
C ASN A 81 -9.03 -2.53 9.77
N LEU A 82 -10.31 -2.67 10.10
CA LEU A 82 -11.34 -3.03 9.10
C LEU A 82 -11.56 -1.93 8.05
N PHE A 83 -11.36 -0.67 8.43
CA PHE A 83 -11.52 0.51 7.57
C PHE A 83 -10.27 1.41 7.69
N TYR A 84 -9.99 2.17 6.63
CA TYR A 84 -8.78 2.99 6.55
C TYR A 84 -9.13 4.35 5.95
N CYS A 85 -9.93 5.14 6.66
CA CYS A 85 -10.25 6.45 6.13
C CYS A 85 -9.10 7.42 6.39
N LEU A 86 -8.20 7.51 5.42
CA LEU A 86 -7.48 8.74 5.09
C LEU A 86 -8.53 9.73 4.53
N SER A 87 -9.28 10.36 5.43
CA SER A 87 -10.06 11.62 5.35
C SER A 87 -10.76 12.14 4.07
N ILE A 88 -10.72 11.52 2.87
CA ILE A 88 -10.98 12.26 1.60
C ILE A 88 -12.18 11.76 0.77
N SER A 89 -12.89 10.68 1.13
CA SER A 89 -14.07 10.29 0.34
C SER A 89 -15.17 9.64 1.17
N GLY A 90 -16.38 10.23 1.11
CA GLY A 90 -17.61 9.66 1.66
C GLY A 90 -18.08 8.37 0.97
N THR A 91 -17.23 7.68 0.22
CA THR A 91 -17.57 6.43 -0.49
C THR A 91 -16.80 5.24 0.07
N VAL A 92 -17.55 4.27 0.61
CA VAL A 92 -17.05 3.03 1.24
C VAL A 92 -16.16 2.19 0.31
N TYR A 93 -16.35 2.30 -1.02
CA TYR A 93 -15.57 1.52 -1.99
C TYR A 93 -14.17 2.08 -2.20
N LEU A 94 -14.02 3.41 -2.27
CA LEU A 94 -12.71 4.04 -2.40
C LEU A 94 -11.88 3.83 -1.13
N ASP A 95 -12.51 3.87 0.05
CA ASP A 95 -11.85 3.54 1.32
C ASP A 95 -11.24 2.13 1.30
N LYS A 96 -12.03 1.13 0.89
CA LYS A 96 -11.56 -0.25 0.78
C LYS A 96 -10.44 -0.40 -0.25
N MET A 97 -10.54 0.30 -1.38
CA MET A 97 -9.54 0.28 -2.45
C MET A 97 -8.19 0.79 -1.94
N LEU A 98 -8.20 1.95 -1.28
CA LEU A 98 -7.00 2.59 -0.72
C LEU A 98 -6.46 1.82 0.49
N GLY A 99 -7.33 1.36 1.39
CA GLY A 99 -6.95 0.56 2.56
C GLY A 99 -6.34 -0.79 2.18
N ASP A 100 -6.80 -1.40 1.09
CA ASP A 100 -6.18 -2.59 0.53
C ASP A 100 -4.80 -2.30 -0.03
N PHE A 101 -4.71 -1.33 -0.94
CA PHE A 101 -3.49 -1.01 -1.67
C PHE A 101 -2.37 -0.49 -0.77
N LEU A 102 -2.68 0.39 0.19
CA LEU A 102 -1.68 1.06 1.02
C LEU A 102 -1.32 0.25 2.28
N PHE A 103 -2.26 -0.52 2.84
CA PHE A 103 -2.07 -1.15 4.15
C PHE A 103 -2.30 -2.66 4.13
N THR A 104 -3.56 -3.11 4.04
CA THR A 104 -3.96 -4.50 4.35
C THR A 104 -3.19 -5.52 3.51
N CYS A 105 -3.02 -5.26 2.22
CA CYS A 105 -2.36 -6.22 1.34
C CYS A 105 -0.84 -6.26 1.52
N ASN A 106 -0.22 -5.13 1.87
CA ASN A 106 1.21 -5.05 2.19
C ASN A 106 1.51 -5.78 3.51
N VAL A 107 0.67 -5.58 4.54
CA VAL A 107 0.81 -6.28 5.83
C VAL A 107 0.60 -7.79 5.65
N ASN A 108 -0.39 -8.21 4.85
CA ASN A 108 -0.58 -9.61 4.49
C ASN A 108 0.66 -10.23 3.83
N GLU A 109 1.26 -9.53 2.87
CA GLU A 109 2.47 -10.02 2.18
C GLU A 109 3.66 -10.13 3.11
N PHE A 110 3.87 -9.13 3.95
CA PHE A 110 4.92 -9.14 4.96
C PHE A 110 4.76 -10.30 5.96
N ALA A 111 3.54 -10.52 6.45
CA ALA A 111 3.21 -11.62 7.35
C ALA A 111 3.36 -13.00 6.68
N LEU A 112 2.93 -13.14 5.43
CA LEU A 112 3.11 -14.36 4.65
C LEU A 112 4.60 -14.67 4.45
N ALA A 113 5.40 -13.68 4.06
CA ALA A 113 6.83 -13.85 3.86
C ALA A 113 7.54 -14.32 5.15
N HIS A 114 7.15 -13.78 6.32
CA HIS A 114 7.68 -14.24 7.61
C HIS A 114 7.31 -15.70 7.88
N SER A 115 6.03 -16.04 7.71
CA SER A 115 5.53 -17.40 7.92
C SER A 115 6.19 -18.42 6.98
N GLU A 116 6.34 -18.10 5.69
CA GLU A 116 6.95 -18.97 4.69
C GLU A 116 8.45 -19.22 4.94
N HIS A 117 9.11 -18.29 5.64
CA HIS A 117 10.49 -18.45 6.07
C HIS A 117 10.62 -18.97 7.52
N GLY A 118 9.58 -19.62 8.05
CA GLY A 118 9.63 -20.39 9.28
C GLY A 118 9.42 -19.60 10.58
N ALA A 119 8.93 -18.35 10.51
CA ALA A 119 8.59 -17.58 11.70
C ALA A 119 7.15 -17.86 12.17
N ASP A 120 6.97 -18.05 13.48
CA ASP A 120 5.63 -18.06 14.08
C ASP A 120 5.01 -16.66 13.91
N THR A 121 3.96 -16.59 13.09
CA THR A 121 3.34 -15.34 12.71
C THR A 121 1.89 -15.33 13.19
N TYR A 122 1.43 -14.20 13.72
CA TYR A 122 0.07 -14.00 14.22
C TYR A 122 -0.51 -12.73 13.62
N TYR A 123 -1.73 -12.83 13.11
CA TYR A 123 -2.42 -11.72 12.46
C TYR A 123 -3.70 -11.36 13.21
N TYR A 124 -3.95 -10.06 13.43
CA TYR A 124 -5.23 -9.56 13.91
C TYR A 124 -5.91 -8.63 12.91
N MET A 125 -7.24 -8.62 12.94
CA MET A 125 -8.07 -7.59 12.31
C MET A 125 -8.81 -6.85 13.41
N PHE A 126 -8.57 -5.56 13.57
CA PHE A 126 -9.31 -4.72 14.51
C PHE A 126 -10.58 -4.19 13.84
N SER A 127 -11.75 -4.62 14.32
CA SER A 127 -13.04 -4.34 13.67
C SER A 127 -14.05 -3.62 14.56
N HIS A 128 -13.62 -3.11 15.71
CA HIS A 128 -14.48 -2.36 16.62
C HIS A 128 -14.37 -0.86 16.38
N ARG A 129 -15.52 -0.18 16.29
CA ARG A 129 -15.56 1.28 16.27
C ARG A 129 -15.76 1.79 17.69
N ALA A 130 -14.79 2.56 18.19
CA ALA A 130 -14.84 3.12 19.53
C ALA A 130 -16.07 4.01 19.75
N SER A 131 -16.72 3.88 20.91
CA SER A 131 -17.83 4.72 21.34
C SER A 131 -17.44 6.19 21.52
N GLN A 132 -16.14 6.45 21.76
CA GLN A 132 -15.56 7.78 21.93
C GLN A 132 -14.99 8.35 20.62
N GLN A 133 -15.12 7.65 19.49
CA GLN A 133 -14.67 8.15 18.20
C GLN A 133 -15.55 9.32 17.74
N THR A 134 -14.94 10.51 17.64
CA THR A 134 -15.63 11.77 17.30
C THR A 134 -15.91 11.95 15.81
N TRP A 135 -15.27 11.15 14.95
CA TRP A 135 -15.49 11.19 13.52
C TRP A 135 -16.88 10.68 13.13
N PRO A 136 -17.40 11.02 11.95
CA PRO A 136 -18.67 10.47 11.45
C PRO A 136 -18.72 8.94 11.43
N GLU A 137 -19.92 8.37 11.57
CA GLU A 137 -20.15 6.92 11.60
C GLU A 137 -19.74 6.22 10.29
N TRP A 138 -19.94 6.89 9.15
CA TRP A 138 -19.63 6.34 7.83
C TRP A 138 -18.13 6.03 7.64
N MET A 139 -17.25 6.63 8.44
CA MET A 139 -15.80 6.36 8.42
C MET A 139 -15.43 5.04 9.08
N GLY A 140 -16.39 4.35 9.73
CA GLY A 140 -16.19 3.02 10.30
C GLY A 140 -15.10 3.01 11.38
N VAL A 141 -14.21 2.02 11.27
CA VAL A 141 -13.08 1.77 12.19
C VAL A 141 -11.84 2.45 11.63
N LEU A 142 -11.44 3.59 12.18
CA LEU A 142 -10.40 4.41 11.58
C LEU A 142 -8.99 3.85 11.78
N HIS A 143 -8.08 4.26 10.90
CA HIS A 143 -6.65 3.99 11.05
C HIS A 143 -6.11 4.60 12.35
N GLY A 144 -5.35 3.81 13.13
CA GLY A 144 -4.73 4.24 14.38
C GLY A 144 -5.66 4.24 15.60
N TYR A 145 -6.96 3.99 15.47
CA TYR A 145 -7.89 4.00 16.61
C TYR A 145 -7.75 2.78 17.52
N GLU A 146 -7.11 1.71 17.06
CA GLU A 146 -6.77 0.54 17.87
C GLU A 146 -5.68 0.85 18.90
N ILE A 147 -4.85 1.89 18.66
CA ILE A 147 -3.78 2.34 19.56
C ILE A 147 -4.36 2.69 20.93
N ASN A 148 -5.51 3.37 20.97
CA ASN A 148 -6.18 3.73 22.22
C ASN A 148 -6.48 2.49 23.09
N PHE A 149 -6.81 1.37 22.46
CA PHE A 149 -7.10 0.11 23.16
C PHE A 149 -5.83 -0.61 23.62
N ILE A 150 -4.74 -0.56 22.83
CA ILE A 150 -3.44 -1.16 23.22
C ILE A 150 -2.82 -0.40 24.39
N PHE A 151 -2.99 0.91 24.47
CA PHE A 151 -2.44 1.73 25.57
C PHE A 151 -3.39 1.89 26.77
N GLY A 152 -4.56 1.24 26.75
CA GLY A 152 -5.47 1.22 27.90
C GLY A 152 -6.26 2.51 28.12
N GLU A 153 -6.45 3.36 27.10
CA GLU A 153 -7.29 4.55 27.19
C GLU A 153 -8.72 4.26 27.72
N PRO A 154 -9.35 3.11 27.41
CA PRO A 154 -10.65 2.74 28.01
C PRO A 154 -10.69 2.69 29.55
N TYR A 155 -9.54 2.63 30.23
CA TYR A 155 -9.42 2.69 31.68
C TYR A 155 -9.37 4.12 32.24
N ASN A 156 -9.15 5.13 31.39
CA ASN A 156 -9.13 6.54 31.78
C ASN A 156 -10.55 7.12 31.89
N ARG A 157 -11.25 6.71 32.96
CA ARG A 157 -12.63 7.13 33.25
C ARG A 157 -12.80 8.62 33.59
N LYS A 158 -11.69 9.35 33.79
CA LYS A 158 -11.73 10.80 34.08
C LYS A 158 -11.93 11.62 32.81
N GLN A 159 -11.32 11.20 31.70
CA GLN A 159 -11.36 11.93 30.43
C GLN A 159 -12.35 11.33 29.44
N PHE A 160 -12.55 10.00 29.46
CA PHE A 160 -13.31 9.30 28.44
C PHE A 160 -14.41 8.41 29.02
N LYS A 161 -15.48 8.21 28.26
CA LYS A 161 -16.66 7.42 28.64
C LYS A 161 -16.80 6.13 27.82
N TYR A 162 -15.74 5.33 27.81
CA TYR A 162 -15.77 4.00 27.18
C TYR A 162 -16.71 3.03 27.90
N THR A 163 -17.32 2.12 27.14
CA THR A 163 -18.19 1.06 27.65
C THR A 163 -17.40 -0.02 28.41
N LYS A 164 -18.10 -0.86 29.16
CA LYS A 164 -17.48 -2.01 29.84
C LYS A 164 -16.94 -3.04 28.85
N GLU A 165 -17.64 -3.27 27.75
CA GLU A 165 -17.16 -4.19 26.70
C GLU A 165 -15.89 -3.67 26.03
N GLU A 166 -15.73 -2.35 25.90
CA GLU A 166 -14.49 -1.75 25.38
C GLU A 166 -13.32 -1.85 26.36
N GLN A 167 -13.57 -1.76 27.66
CA GLN A 167 -12.55 -2.06 28.68
C GLN A 167 -12.09 -3.51 28.59
N GLU A 168 -13.01 -4.46 28.39
CA GLU A 168 -12.68 -5.87 28.20
C GLU A 168 -11.92 -6.12 26.89
N LEU A 169 -12.35 -5.50 25.79
CA LEU A 169 -11.61 -5.55 24.52
C LEU A 169 -10.17 -5.04 24.69
N SER A 170 -9.99 -3.92 25.39
CA SER A 170 -8.67 -3.35 25.70
C SER A 170 -7.84 -4.29 26.58
N SER A 171 -8.42 -4.90 27.63
CA SER A 171 -7.76 -5.92 28.44
C SER A 171 -7.24 -7.08 27.61
N ARG A 172 -8.10 -7.67 26.77
CA ARG A 172 -7.73 -8.79 25.92
C ARG A 172 -6.62 -8.40 24.95
N PHE A 173 -6.73 -7.22 24.35
CA PHE A 173 -5.75 -6.75 23.38
C PHE A 173 -4.38 -6.49 24.00
N MET A 174 -4.34 -5.78 25.15
CA MET A 174 -3.12 -5.58 25.94
C MET A 174 -2.51 -6.91 26.37
N ARG A 175 -3.33 -7.88 26.79
CA ARG A 175 -2.85 -9.19 27.21
C ARG A 175 -2.20 -9.95 26.06
N PHE A 176 -2.79 -9.96 24.87
CA PHE A 176 -2.16 -10.58 23.69
C PHE A 176 -0.81 -9.95 23.36
N TRP A 177 -0.71 -8.62 23.33
CA TRP A 177 0.56 -7.92 23.09
C TRP A 177 1.60 -8.21 24.16
N ALA A 178 1.21 -8.19 25.44
CA ALA A 178 2.11 -8.46 26.55
C ALA A 178 2.59 -9.92 26.59
N ASN A 179 1.72 -10.87 26.26
CA ASN A 179 2.07 -12.29 26.14
C ASN A 179 3.03 -12.53 24.97
N PHE A 180 2.72 -11.97 23.80
CA PHE A 180 3.58 -12.06 22.63
C PHE A 180 4.97 -11.47 22.89
N ALA A 181 5.05 -10.29 23.49
CA ALA A 181 6.32 -9.65 23.83
C ALA A 181 7.19 -10.48 24.79
N ARG A 182 6.57 -11.26 25.70
CA ARG A 182 7.29 -12.10 26.66
C ARG A 182 7.65 -13.47 26.12
N THR A 183 6.81 -14.06 25.26
CA THR A 183 6.86 -15.49 24.97
C THR A 183 6.96 -15.83 23.49
N GLY A 184 6.73 -14.87 22.60
CA GLY A 184 6.58 -15.08 21.15
C GLY A 184 5.21 -15.61 20.72
N ASP A 185 4.29 -15.90 21.66
CA ASP A 185 2.94 -16.43 21.39
C ASP A 185 1.90 -15.56 22.13
N PRO A 186 0.92 -14.93 21.43
CA PRO A 186 -0.10 -14.11 22.09
C PRO A 186 -0.99 -14.92 23.05
N ASN A 187 -1.13 -16.23 22.83
CA ASN A 187 -2.00 -17.08 23.66
C ASN A 187 -1.35 -17.50 24.96
N ARG A 188 -0.01 -17.49 25.03
CA ARG A 188 0.74 -18.09 26.13
C ARG A 188 1.03 -17.06 27.22
N ASN A 189 0.48 -17.31 28.41
CA ASN A 189 0.81 -16.54 29.60
C ASN A 189 2.22 -16.87 30.12
N PRO A 190 2.78 -16.04 31.01
CA PRO A 190 4.06 -16.31 31.66
C PRO A 190 4.11 -17.61 32.48
N ASP A 191 2.96 -18.08 32.98
CA ASP A 191 2.82 -19.35 33.72
C ASP A 191 2.59 -20.56 32.79
N ASN A 192 2.75 -20.38 31.48
CA ASN A 192 2.49 -21.34 30.41
C ASN A 192 1.02 -21.79 30.26
N SER A 193 0.06 -21.11 30.90
CA SER A 193 -1.36 -21.30 30.60
C SER A 193 -1.76 -20.60 29.30
N TYR A 194 -2.79 -21.14 28.62
CA TYR A 194 -3.31 -20.61 27.35
C TYR A 194 -4.62 -19.86 27.57
N ILE A 195 -4.80 -18.71 26.91
CA ILE A 195 -5.95 -17.81 27.13
C ILE A 195 -6.95 -17.76 25.97
N SER A 196 -6.54 -18.25 24.81
CA SER A 196 -7.30 -18.20 23.58
C SER A 196 -6.72 -19.18 22.56
N ASP A 197 -7.50 -19.42 21.52
CA ASP A 197 -7.10 -20.21 20.36
C ASP A 197 -6.81 -19.27 19.18
N TRP A 198 -5.96 -18.24 19.37
CA TRP A 198 -5.51 -17.40 18.25
C TRP A 198 -4.59 -18.25 17.36
N PRO A 199 -5.02 -18.60 16.13
CA PRO A 199 -4.27 -19.50 15.27
C PRO A 199 -3.03 -18.80 14.67
N PRO A 200 -1.96 -19.56 14.38
CA PRO A 200 -0.83 -19.02 13.64
C PRO A 200 -1.22 -18.71 12.19
N TYR A 201 -0.85 -17.51 11.74
CA TYR A 201 -0.99 -17.06 10.37
C TYR A 201 0.00 -17.77 9.45
N ASN A 202 -0.51 -18.34 8.36
CA ASN A 202 0.28 -19.10 7.39
C ASN A 202 -0.31 -19.05 5.99
N SER A 203 0.46 -19.48 4.98
CA SER A 203 0.05 -19.45 3.58
C SER A 203 -1.12 -20.36 3.22
N LYS A 204 -1.43 -21.38 4.04
CA LYS A 204 -2.54 -22.31 3.81
C LYS A 204 -3.87 -21.72 4.27
N THR A 205 -3.95 -21.33 5.54
CA THR A 205 -5.21 -20.91 6.18
C THR A 205 -5.37 -19.38 6.22
N MET A 206 -4.25 -18.65 6.32
CA MET A 206 -4.19 -17.20 6.53
C MET A 206 -5.13 -16.75 7.67
N GLU A 207 -5.26 -17.56 8.71
CA GLU A 207 -6.20 -17.28 9.79
C GLU A 207 -5.76 -16.11 10.65
N TYR A 208 -6.72 -15.30 11.07
CA TYR A 208 -6.50 -14.14 11.92
C TYR A 208 -7.56 -14.06 13.00
N ILE A 209 -7.21 -13.44 14.12
CA ILE A 209 -8.19 -13.10 15.16
C ILE A 209 -8.87 -11.77 14.80
N ASN A 210 -10.20 -11.75 14.82
CA ASN A 210 -10.96 -10.53 14.71
C ASN A 210 -11.16 -9.92 16.09
N LEU A 211 -10.64 -8.74 16.34
CA LEU A 211 -10.73 -8.02 17.60
C LEU A 211 -11.93 -7.06 17.56
N THR A 212 -13.02 -7.48 18.21
CA THR A 212 -14.17 -6.62 18.49
C THR A 212 -14.80 -6.94 19.85
N ILE A 213 -15.78 -6.12 20.25
CA ILE A 213 -16.57 -6.30 21.47
C ILE A 213 -17.45 -7.55 21.39
N GLU A 214 -17.87 -8.06 22.54
CA GLU A 214 -18.58 -9.35 22.62
C GLU A 214 -19.93 -9.32 21.91
N SER A 215 -20.66 -8.21 22.06
CA SER A 215 -21.94 -8.00 21.41
C SER A 215 -21.86 -8.08 19.88
N ASP A 216 -20.73 -7.71 19.26
CA ASP A 216 -20.56 -7.80 17.81
C ASP A 216 -20.49 -9.26 17.32
N TYR A 217 -19.90 -10.18 18.10
CA TYR A 217 -19.90 -11.60 17.74
C TYR A 217 -21.31 -12.19 17.82
N ILE A 218 -22.07 -11.82 18.85
CA ILE A 218 -23.39 -12.40 19.12
C ILE A 218 -24.48 -11.77 18.22
N GLN A 219 -24.49 -10.45 18.12
CA GLN A 219 -25.58 -9.69 17.49
C GLN A 219 -25.33 -9.44 16.00
N LYS A 220 -24.07 -9.15 15.62
CA LYS A 220 -23.70 -8.86 14.23
C LYS A 220 -23.12 -10.08 13.50
N GLY A 221 -23.03 -11.23 14.19
CA GLY A 221 -22.49 -12.47 13.62
C GLY A 221 -21.01 -12.37 13.23
N ALA A 222 -20.25 -11.46 13.86
CA ALA A 222 -18.82 -11.39 13.63
C ALA A 222 -18.17 -12.71 14.01
N LYS A 223 -17.19 -13.16 13.23
CA LYS A 223 -16.42 -14.37 13.56
C LYS A 223 -15.19 -13.97 14.37
N ARG A 224 -14.89 -14.71 15.43
CA ARG A 224 -13.65 -14.52 16.20
C ARG A 224 -12.41 -14.88 15.39
N ILE A 225 -12.48 -15.95 14.61
CA ILE A 225 -11.43 -16.35 13.67
C ILE A 225 -11.93 -16.10 12.25
N GLY A 226 -11.19 -15.28 11.52
CA GLY A 226 -11.37 -15.04 10.08
C GLY A 226 -10.26 -15.69 9.26
N THR A 227 -10.41 -15.72 7.94
CA THR A 227 -9.40 -16.25 7.02
C THR A 227 -9.04 -15.21 5.96
N GLY A 228 -7.73 -15.04 5.76
CA GLY A 228 -7.10 -14.23 4.71
C GLY A 228 -7.73 -12.86 4.58
N PRO A 229 -7.43 -11.90 5.48
CA PRO A 229 -8.10 -10.62 5.47
C PRO A 229 -8.01 -10.01 4.06
N ARG A 230 -9.15 -9.92 3.40
CA ARG A 230 -9.28 -9.40 2.02
C ARG A 230 -8.47 -10.16 0.95
N ARG A 231 -8.18 -11.46 1.12
CA ARG A 231 -7.38 -12.32 0.21
C ARG A 231 -7.68 -12.14 -1.28
N LYS A 232 -8.97 -12.13 -1.69
CA LYS A 232 -9.36 -11.93 -3.10
C LYS A 232 -8.92 -10.57 -3.65
N HIS A 233 -9.06 -9.52 -2.84
CA HIS A 233 -8.69 -8.16 -3.23
C HIS A 233 -7.17 -7.99 -3.24
N CYS A 234 -6.46 -8.59 -2.28
CA CYS A 234 -5.00 -8.57 -2.29
C CYS A 234 -4.41 -9.34 -3.47
N ASN A 235 -5.01 -10.46 -3.87
CA ASN A 235 -4.61 -11.15 -5.11
C ASN A 235 -4.82 -10.27 -6.35
N PHE A 236 -5.89 -9.47 -6.37
CA PHE A 236 -6.12 -8.50 -7.44
C PHE A 236 -5.03 -7.42 -7.47
N TRP A 237 -4.71 -6.79 -6.33
CA TRP A 237 -3.66 -5.76 -6.27
C TRP A 237 -2.29 -6.28 -6.66
N LYS A 238 -1.94 -7.51 -6.28
CA LYS A 238 -0.70 -8.16 -6.71
C LYS A 238 -0.61 -8.37 -8.23
N PHE A 239 -1.74 -8.45 -8.92
CA PHE A 239 -1.80 -8.61 -10.37
C PHE A 239 -1.64 -7.29 -11.13
N ILE A 240 -2.00 -6.15 -10.53
CA ILE A 240 -2.03 -4.85 -11.19
C ILE A 240 -0.67 -4.42 -11.79
N PRO A 241 0.48 -4.52 -11.09
CA PRO A 241 1.77 -4.17 -11.67
C PRO A 241 2.11 -4.97 -12.94
N LYS A 242 1.76 -6.26 -12.93
CA LYS A 242 1.93 -7.14 -14.10
C LYS A 242 1.02 -6.71 -15.26
N LEU A 243 -0.23 -6.35 -14.97
CA LEU A 243 -1.16 -5.84 -15.98
C LEU A 243 -0.65 -4.52 -16.58
N ILE A 244 -0.15 -3.60 -15.75
CA ILE A 244 0.42 -2.33 -16.19
C ILE A 244 1.62 -2.58 -17.10
N SER A 245 2.56 -3.43 -16.69
CA SER A 245 3.73 -3.80 -17.50
C SER A 245 3.33 -4.35 -18.88
N ILE A 246 2.38 -5.29 -18.92
CA ILE A 246 1.89 -5.84 -20.20
C ILE A 246 1.18 -4.76 -21.04
N SER A 247 0.40 -3.88 -20.41
CA SER A 247 -0.32 -2.82 -21.10
C SER A 247 0.61 -1.71 -21.62
N ALA A 248 1.70 -1.42 -20.91
CA ALA A 248 2.71 -0.44 -21.31
C ALA A 248 3.44 -0.94 -22.58
N ASP A 249 3.84 -2.21 -22.60
CA ASP A 249 4.43 -2.86 -23.77
C ASP A 249 3.48 -2.82 -24.99
N LEU A 250 2.18 -3.05 -24.76
CA LEU A 250 1.15 -2.93 -25.80
C LEU A 250 0.98 -1.49 -26.28
N GLY A 251 1.00 -0.50 -25.38
CA GLY A 251 0.86 0.92 -25.70
C GLY A 251 2.01 1.41 -26.58
N GLU A 252 3.25 1.08 -26.24
CA GLU A 252 4.41 1.46 -27.04
C GLU A 252 4.41 0.78 -28.42
N SER A 253 4.05 -0.51 -28.45
CA SER A 253 3.92 -1.27 -29.70
C SER A 253 2.80 -0.73 -30.60
N PHE A 254 1.66 -0.36 -30.01
CA PHE A 254 0.52 0.22 -30.71
C PHE A 254 0.82 1.62 -31.24
N ILE A 255 1.50 2.47 -30.46
CA ILE A 255 1.94 3.81 -30.91
C ILE A 255 2.92 3.67 -32.08
N LYS A 256 3.90 2.76 -31.99
CA LYS A 256 4.84 2.48 -33.09
C LYS A 256 4.12 1.98 -34.34
N TRP A 257 3.18 1.04 -34.19
CA TRP A 257 2.37 0.55 -35.31
C TRP A 257 1.53 1.66 -35.93
N LYS A 258 0.85 2.48 -35.13
CA LYS A 258 0.03 3.60 -35.61
C LYS A 258 0.87 4.62 -36.39
N GLN A 259 2.05 4.98 -35.88
CA GLN A 259 3.00 5.84 -36.61
C GLN A 259 3.51 5.22 -37.90
N GLN A 260 3.73 3.90 -37.93
CA GLN A 260 4.13 3.19 -39.15
C GLN A 260 2.99 3.13 -40.18
N MET A 261 1.74 2.91 -39.74
CA MET A 261 0.57 2.91 -40.62
C MET A 261 0.26 4.29 -41.17
N ASP A 262 0.35 5.34 -40.36
CA ASP A 262 0.18 6.73 -40.82
C ASP A 262 1.23 7.09 -41.89
N ARG A 263 2.51 6.70 -41.70
CA ARG A 263 3.54 6.88 -42.74
C ARG A 263 3.27 6.04 -43.98
N TRP A 264 2.84 4.79 -43.82
CA TRP A 264 2.47 3.92 -44.95
C TRP A 264 1.38 4.57 -45.80
N GLU A 265 0.32 5.06 -45.17
CA GLU A 265 -0.82 5.67 -45.85
C GLU A 265 -0.49 7.03 -46.48
N ASN A 266 0.27 7.89 -45.78
CA ASN A 266 0.46 9.28 -46.22
C ASN A 266 1.74 9.54 -47.00
N ASP A 267 2.77 8.71 -46.81
CA ASP A 267 4.06 8.91 -47.49
C ASP A 267 4.26 7.83 -48.56
N TYR A 268 4.19 6.55 -48.16
CA TYR A 268 4.57 5.44 -49.04
C TYR A 268 3.51 5.15 -50.12
N MET A 269 2.22 5.18 -49.77
CA MET A 269 1.14 4.90 -50.74
C MET A 269 1.04 5.97 -51.84
N PRO A 270 1.10 7.29 -51.54
CA PRO A 270 1.11 8.32 -52.57
C PRO A 270 2.36 8.26 -53.44
N GLU A 271 3.54 7.97 -52.86
CA GLU A 271 4.77 7.79 -53.63
C GLU A 271 4.68 6.57 -54.56
N TRP A 272 4.13 5.45 -54.06
CA TRP A 272 3.89 4.25 -54.85
C TRP A 272 2.92 4.50 -56.00
N GLU A 273 1.80 5.19 -55.75
CA GLU A 273 0.84 5.57 -56.79
C GLU A 273 1.47 6.47 -57.84
N ALA A 274 2.26 7.46 -57.43
CA ALA A 274 2.98 8.33 -58.35
C ALA A 274 3.95 7.55 -59.23
N ARG A 275 4.72 6.62 -58.65
CA ARG A 275 5.64 5.73 -59.40
C ARG A 275 4.90 4.78 -60.34
N LYS A 276 3.80 4.19 -59.90
CA LYS A 276 2.93 3.34 -60.73
C LYS A 276 2.40 4.12 -61.93
N ASN A 277 1.88 5.33 -61.71
CA ASN A 277 1.35 6.19 -62.77
C ASN A 277 2.45 6.60 -63.76
N LEU A 278 3.66 6.90 -63.26
CA LEU A 278 4.82 7.18 -64.10
C LEU A 278 5.22 5.97 -64.95
N PHE A 279 5.23 4.77 -64.37
CA PHE A 279 5.53 3.51 -65.05
C PHE A 279 4.52 3.21 -66.17
N LEU A 280 3.22 3.36 -65.88
CA LEU A 280 2.13 3.17 -66.86
C LEU A 280 2.23 4.17 -68.01
N LYS A 281 2.50 5.44 -67.70
CA LYS A 281 2.68 6.52 -68.69
C LYS A 281 3.87 6.25 -69.61
N ASN A 282 5.00 5.82 -69.06
CA ASN A 282 6.22 5.55 -69.83
C ASN A 282 6.09 4.31 -70.74
N ARG A 283 5.21 3.35 -70.43
CA ARG A 283 4.96 2.17 -71.27
C ARG A 283 3.73 2.28 -72.19
N LYS A 284 3.00 3.41 -72.18
CA LYS A 284 1.72 3.59 -72.92
C LYS A 284 0.72 2.43 -72.68
N ILE A 285 0.70 1.87 -71.47
CA ILE A 285 -0.25 0.80 -71.13
C ILE A 285 -1.49 1.47 -70.56
N ASN A 286 -2.58 1.43 -71.32
CA ASN A 286 -3.89 1.92 -70.88
C ASN A 286 -4.58 0.80 -70.09
N LEU A 287 -4.95 1.05 -68.83
CA LEU A 287 -5.59 0.04 -67.96
C LEU A 287 -7.11 -0.01 -68.13
N GLU A 288 -7.70 0.83 -68.99
CA GLU A 288 -9.14 0.82 -69.31
C GLU A 288 -9.53 -0.23 -70.38
N SER A 289 -8.62 -1.15 -70.74
CA SER A 289 -8.89 -2.21 -71.73
C SER A 289 -8.82 -3.62 -71.16
N PHE A 290 -9.19 -3.81 -69.90
CA PHE A 290 -9.57 -5.10 -69.32
C PHE A 290 -10.86 -4.97 -68.52
#